data_AF-A0A382JVM3-F1
#
_entry.id   AF-A0A382JVM3-F1
#
_cell.length_a   1.000
_cell.length_b   1.000
_cell.length_c   1.000
_cell.angle_alpha   90.00
_cell.angle_beta   90.00
_cell.angle_gamma   90.00
#
_symmetry.space_group_name_H-M   'P 1'
#
loop_
_entity.id
_entity.type
_entity.pdbx_description
1 polymer ?
#
loop_
_entity_poly.entity_id
_entity_poly.type
_entity_poly.pdbx_seq_one_letter_code
_entity_poly.pdbx_strand_id
1 'polypeptide(L)'
;ENAVIPFVADNACVPILVEWNKNISARLPIFPGLKTGMMESNGPQNYAMWPQLVSDYPLSEAHWLMPTSGTFQLNQSYYHHSGGIFIDPLPYISSFR
;
A
#
# COMPACT_ATOMS: atom_id res chain seq x y z
N GLU A 1 -0.33 9.08 -28.13
CA GLU A 1 -0.26 8.77 -26.69
C GLU A 1 -1.43 7.89 -26.35
N ASN A 2 -1.20 6.64 -25.92
CA ASN A 2 -2.27 5.82 -25.36
C ASN A 2 -2.48 6.30 -23.92
N ALA A 3 -3.51 7.10 -23.70
CA ALA A 3 -3.91 7.46 -22.35
C ALA A 3 -4.27 6.17 -21.59
N VAL A 4 -3.54 5.89 -20.51
CA VAL A 4 -3.87 4.78 -19.61
C VAL A 4 -5.19 5.12 -18.93
N ILE A 5 -6.18 4.24 -19.04
CA ILE A 5 -7.45 4.38 -18.32
C ILE A 5 -7.24 3.77 -16.93
N PRO A 6 -7.22 4.56 -15.85
CA PRO A 6 -7.04 4.01 -14.51
C PRO A 6 -8.30 3.24 -14.11
N PHE A 7 -8.16 1.94 -13.88
CA PHE A 7 -9.14 1.14 -13.16
C PHE A 7 -8.56 0.85 -11.78
N VAL A 8 -9.11 1.48 -10.75
CA VAL A 8 -8.79 1.13 -9.37
C VAL A 8 -10.06 0.62 -8.71
N ALA A 9 -9.98 -0.60 -8.25
CA ALA A 9 -10.93 -1.15 -7.31
C ALA A 9 -10.12 -1.49 -6.05
N ASP A 10 -10.68 -1.22 -4.87
CA ASP A 10 -9.98 -1.45 -3.59
C ASP A 10 -9.56 -2.93 -3.44
N ASN A 11 -10.28 -3.82 -4.12
CA ASN A 11 -9.95 -5.24 -4.22
C ASN A 11 -8.74 -5.56 -5.13
N ALA A 12 -8.36 -4.66 -6.02
CA ALA A 12 -7.30 -4.82 -7.01
C ALA A 12 -6.05 -3.95 -6.70
N CYS A 13 -5.89 -3.50 -5.46
CA CYS A 13 -4.69 -2.77 -5.05
C CYS A 13 -3.52 -3.73 -4.84
N VAL A 14 -2.49 -3.61 -5.69
CA VAL A 14 -1.14 -4.15 -5.46
C VAL A 14 -0.42 -3.35 -4.35
N PRO A 15 0.71 -3.83 -3.77
CA PRO A 15 1.36 -3.18 -2.63
C PRO A 15 1.62 -1.68 -2.80
N ILE A 16 2.09 -1.22 -3.96
CA ILE A 16 2.29 0.22 -4.18
C ILE A 16 0.99 1.03 -4.09
N LEU A 17 -0.13 0.52 -4.62
CA LEU A 17 -1.43 1.19 -4.53
C LEU A 17 -1.96 1.19 -3.09
N VAL A 18 -1.74 0.09 -2.35
CA VAL A 18 -2.04 0.01 -0.92
C VAL A 18 -1.25 1.08 -0.16
N GLU A 19 0.03 1.28 -0.46
CA GLU A 19 0.86 2.29 0.20
C GLU A 19 0.44 3.73 -0.14
N TRP A 20 0.02 4.00 -1.38
CA TRP A 20 -0.59 5.29 -1.74
C TRP A 20 -1.87 5.56 -0.92
N ASN A 21 -2.80 4.61 -0.88
CA ASN A 21 -4.04 4.74 -0.11
C ASN A 21 -3.78 4.89 1.39
N LYS A 22 -2.81 4.14 1.92
CA LYS A 22 -2.40 4.20 3.34
C LYS A 22 -1.79 5.55 3.70
N ASN A 23 -1.02 6.17 2.80
CA ASN A 23 -0.46 7.50 3.05
C ASN A 23 -1.54 8.56 3.22
N ILE A 24 -2.65 8.44 2.48
CA ILE A 24 -3.84 9.29 2.65
C ILE A 24 -4.53 8.95 3.97
N SER A 25 -4.88 7.68 4.21
CA SER A 25 -5.60 7.24 5.41
C SER A 25 -4.87 7.60 6.71
N ALA A 26 -3.55 7.45 6.75
CA ALA A 26 -2.70 7.77 7.91
C ALA A 26 -2.62 9.25 8.27
N ARG A 27 -3.06 10.14 7.37
CA ARG A 27 -2.99 11.61 7.53
C ARG A 27 -4.35 12.27 7.63
N LEU A 28 -5.43 11.51 7.48
CA LEU A 28 -6.78 12.00 7.75
C LEU A 28 -7.06 11.97 9.25
N PRO A 29 -7.88 12.92 9.77
CA PRO A 29 -8.41 12.82 11.12
C PRO A 29 -9.15 11.50 11.33
N ILE A 30 -9.11 11.00 12.56
CA ILE A 30 -9.89 9.82 12.95
C ILE A 30 -11.38 10.10 12.72
N PHE A 31 -12.08 9.14 12.10
CA PHE A 31 -13.52 9.27 11.87
C PHE A 31 -14.28 9.38 13.21
N PRO A 32 -15.30 10.25 13.30
CA PRO A 32 -16.11 10.37 14.51
C PRO A 32 -16.66 9.00 14.97
N GLY A 33 -16.41 8.65 16.24
CA GLY A 33 -16.84 7.38 16.83
C GLY A 33 -15.87 6.20 16.64
N LEU A 34 -14.81 6.34 15.86
CA LEU A 34 -13.74 5.33 15.74
C LEU A 34 -12.50 5.71 16.56
N LYS A 35 -11.60 4.75 16.76
CA LYS A 35 -10.30 4.93 17.43
C LYS A 35 -9.11 4.95 16.46
N THR A 36 -9.36 4.79 15.16
CA THR A 36 -8.33 4.63 14.12
C THR A 36 -8.82 5.20 12.79
N GLY A 37 -7.87 5.50 11.88
CA GLY A 37 -8.16 5.69 10.47
C GLY A 37 -8.71 4.41 9.83
N MET A 38 -9.33 4.54 8.65
CA MET A 38 -9.96 3.44 7.93
C MET A 38 -9.42 3.38 6.49
N MET A 39 -9.13 2.17 6.03
CA MET A 39 -8.82 1.86 4.64
C MET A 39 -9.23 0.43 4.36
N GLU A 40 -9.63 0.15 3.13
CA GLU A 40 -9.86 -1.21 2.66
C GLU A 40 -8.62 -1.70 1.90
N SER A 41 -8.24 -2.95 2.14
CA SER A 41 -7.21 -3.64 1.34
C SER A 41 -7.53 -5.12 1.29
N ASN A 42 -7.68 -5.68 0.09
CA ASN A 42 -7.98 -7.11 -0.12
C ASN A 42 -6.86 -7.83 -0.89
N GLY A 43 -5.67 -7.23 -0.97
CA GLY A 43 -4.55 -7.73 -1.75
C GLY A 43 -4.16 -9.19 -1.42
N PRO A 44 -3.92 -9.54 -0.15
CA PRO A 44 -3.59 -10.92 0.25
C PRO A 44 -4.63 -11.97 -0.19
N GLN A 45 -5.90 -11.58 -0.27
CA GLN A 45 -7.01 -12.47 -0.65
C GLN A 45 -7.15 -12.61 -2.17
N ASN A 46 -6.79 -11.57 -2.94
CA ASN A 46 -7.03 -11.53 -4.38
C ASN A 46 -5.80 -11.86 -5.24
N TYR A 47 -4.59 -11.80 -4.67
CA TYR A 47 -3.35 -12.10 -5.39
C TYR A 47 -2.67 -13.36 -4.85
N ALA A 48 -2.65 -14.42 -5.65
CA ALA A 48 -1.93 -15.66 -5.29
C ALA A 48 -0.43 -15.43 -5.04
N MET A 49 0.17 -14.44 -5.72
CA MET A 49 1.58 -14.07 -5.58
C MET A 49 1.80 -12.88 -4.63
N TRP A 50 0.85 -12.58 -3.74
CA TRP A 50 0.98 -11.46 -2.80
C TRP A 50 2.32 -11.42 -2.05
N PRO A 51 2.86 -12.54 -1.51
CA PRO A 51 4.17 -12.52 -0.84
C PRO A 51 5.32 -12.03 -1.75
N GLN A 52 5.29 -12.40 -3.04
CA GLN A 52 6.28 -11.93 -4.01
C GLN A 52 6.11 -10.43 -4.27
N LEU A 53 4.87 -9.96 -4.46
CA LEU A 53 4.60 -8.53 -4.67
C LEU A 53 5.07 -7.67 -3.48
N VAL A 54 4.94 -8.18 -2.25
CA VAL A 54 5.46 -7.52 -1.04
C VAL A 54 6.98 -7.55 -1.01
N SER A 55 7.60 -8.69 -1.34
CA SER A 55 9.06 -8.83 -1.43
C SER A 55 9.69 -7.92 -2.48
N ASP A 56 8.96 -7.65 -3.57
CA ASP A 56 9.40 -6.78 -4.67
C ASP A 56 9.22 -5.29 -4.35
N TYR A 57 8.56 -4.95 -3.24
CA TYR A 57 8.36 -3.57 -2.84
C TYR A 57 9.68 -2.94 -2.35
N PRO A 58 9.98 -1.66 -2.64
CA PRO A 58 11.27 -1.04 -2.30
C PRO A 58 11.68 -1.10 -0.83
N LEU A 59 10.70 -1.17 0.08
CA LEU A 59 10.90 -1.32 1.52
C LEU A 59 10.36 -2.66 2.01
N SER A 60 10.75 -3.78 1.38
CA SER A 60 10.21 -5.13 1.61
C SER A 60 10.18 -5.58 3.09
N GLU A 61 11.15 -5.12 3.88
CA GLU A 61 11.29 -5.46 5.31
C GLU A 61 10.44 -4.57 6.23
N ALA A 62 9.67 -3.64 5.67
CA ALA A 62 8.89 -2.73 6.46
C ALA A 62 7.65 -3.41 7.05
N HIS A 63 7.57 -3.41 8.39
CA HIS A 63 6.44 -3.95 9.16
C HIS A 63 5.08 -3.33 8.80
N TRP A 64 5.04 -2.14 8.20
CA TRP A 64 3.80 -1.52 7.76
C TRP A 64 3.24 -2.11 6.46
N LEU A 65 3.95 -2.98 5.74
CA LEU A 65 3.43 -3.59 4.50
C LEU A 65 2.31 -4.60 4.75
N MET A 66 2.29 -5.22 5.93
CA MET A 66 1.30 -6.23 6.31
C MET A 66 0.55 -5.81 7.58
N PRO A 67 -0.78 -5.96 7.62
CA PRO A 67 -1.52 -5.66 8.83
C PRO A 67 -1.23 -6.73 9.90
N THR A 68 -1.06 -6.29 11.14
CA THR A 68 -1.02 -7.17 12.32
C THR A 68 -2.33 -7.03 13.07
N SER A 69 -3.03 -8.15 13.26
CA SER A 69 -4.35 -8.19 13.91
C SER A 69 -5.36 -7.20 13.29
N GLY A 70 -5.37 -7.10 11.96
CA GLY A 70 -6.29 -6.23 11.21
C GLY A 70 -5.90 -4.75 11.17
N THR A 71 -4.72 -4.37 11.66
CA THR A 71 -4.27 -2.97 11.69
C THR A 71 -2.86 -2.81 11.13
N PHE A 72 -2.62 -1.74 10.37
CA PHE A 72 -1.28 -1.34 9.98
C PHE A 72 -0.64 -0.53 11.10
N GLN A 73 0.48 -1.01 11.63
CA GLN A 73 1.22 -0.31 12.66
C GLN A 73 2.19 0.67 11.99
N LEU A 74 1.92 1.96 12.15
CA LEU A 74 2.71 3.03 11.54
C LEU A 74 3.56 3.72 12.60
N ASN A 75 4.83 3.95 12.29
CA ASN A 75 5.78 4.61 13.17
C ASN A 75 6.44 5.82 12.48
N GLN A 76 7.37 6.49 13.17
CA GLN A 76 8.05 7.66 12.60
C GLN A 76 8.79 7.35 11.28
N SER A 77 9.34 6.14 11.12
CA SER A 77 10.00 5.73 9.88
C SER A 77 9.01 5.65 8.71
N TYR A 78 7.77 5.18 8.96
CA TYR A 78 6.71 5.22 7.95
C TYR A 78 6.47 6.65 7.45
N TYR A 79 6.29 7.60 8.36
CA TYR A 79 6.03 8.99 7.98
C TYR A 79 7.23 9.66 7.32
N HIS A 80 8.45 9.36 7.75
CA HIS A 80 9.68 9.89 7.17
C HIS A 80 9.85 9.44 5.71
N HIS A 81 9.63 8.16 5.44
CA HIS A 81 9.78 7.59 4.09
C HIS A 81 8.49 7.65 3.27
N SER A 82 7.39 8.15 3.83
CA SER A 82 6.03 8.06 3.25
C SER A 82 5.69 6.65 2.77
N GLY A 83 6.01 5.64 3.58
CA GLY A 83 5.81 4.23 3.20
C GLY A 83 6.63 3.77 1.99
N GLY A 84 7.57 4.56 1.47
CA GLY A 84 8.40 4.24 0.30
C GLY A 84 7.81 4.63 -1.04
N ILE A 85 6.67 5.35 -1.10
CA ILE A 85 5.97 5.67 -2.36
C ILE A 85 6.79 6.53 -3.35
N PHE A 86 7.85 7.18 -2.87
CA PHE A 86 8.76 8.00 -3.70
C PHE A 86 10.00 7.23 -4.18
N ILE A 87 10.12 5.94 -3.84
CA ILE A 87 11.17 5.06 -4.33
C ILE A 87 10.60 4.30 -5.53
N ASP A 88 11.34 4.27 -6.64
CA ASP A 88 10.90 3.57 -7.83
C ASP A 88 10.69 2.07 -7.54
N PRO A 89 9.48 1.52 -7.74
CA PRO A 89 9.20 0.10 -7.60
C PRO A 89 9.75 -0.65 -8.82
N LEU A 90 11.07 -0.69 -8.97
CA LEU A 90 11.75 -1.18 -10.18
C LEU A 90 11.27 -2.56 -10.66
N PRO A 91 11.05 -3.57 -9.79
CA PRO A 91 10.51 -4.86 -10.24
C PRO A 91 9.12 -4.73 -10.86
N TYR A 92 8.23 -3.92 -10.28
CA TYR A 92 6.90 -3.63 -10.81
C TYR A 92 6.98 -2.87 -12.14
N ILE A 93 7.71 -1.75 -12.19
CA ILE A 93 7.85 -0.92 -13.40
C ILE A 93 8.45 -1.71 -14.57
N SER A 94 9.43 -2.59 -14.30
CA SER A 94 10.04 -3.42 -15.35
C SER A 94 9.07 -4.40 -16.00
N SER A 95 7.96 -4.73 -15.35
CA SER A 95 6.92 -5.62 -15.87
C SER A 95 5.92 -4.94 -16.81
N PHE A 96 5.95 -3.60 -16.93
CA PHE A 96 5.08 -2.80 -17.81
C PHE A 96 5.80 -2.24 -19.06
N ARG A 97 6.95 -2.80 -19.43
CA ARG A 97 7.67 -2.44 -20.66
C ARG A 97 7.22 -3.27 -21.85
#